data_AF-A0A3E3JXY5-F1
#
_entry.id   AF-A0A3E3JXY5-F1
#
_cell.length_a   1.000
_cell.length_b   1.000
_cell.length_c   1.000
_cell.angle_alpha   90.00
_cell.angle_beta   90.00
_cell.angle_gamma   90.00
#
_symmetry.space_group_name_H-M   'P 1'
#
loop_
_entity.id
_entity.type
_entity.pdbx_description
1 polymer ?
#
loop_
_entity_poly.entity_id
_entity_poly.type
_entity_poly.pdbx_seq_one_letter_code
_entity_poly.pdbx_strand_id
1 'polypeptide(L)'
;MRVLHFSVNEQNIKKSGDFSGIVKGSKGYLKAEFSFGSEWSRRKAAASFFTEGKEYAVPIIRNRCIVPDDVTDADYFRVQVVGLEKGQIIKTNKVLVRQEG
;
A
#
# COMPACT_ATOMS: atom_id res chain seq x y z
N MET A 1 -1.42 11.07 -12.86
CA MET A 1 -1.04 9.83 -12.15
C MET A 1 -0.43 10.26 -10.82
N ARG A 2 -1.08 9.92 -9.72
CA ARG A 2 -0.68 10.35 -8.36
C ARG A 2 0.04 9.20 -7.65
N VAL A 3 1.12 9.53 -6.95
CA VAL A 3 1.93 8.55 -6.22
C VAL A 3 1.70 8.76 -4.72
N LEU A 4 1.29 7.69 -4.04
CA LEU A 4 1.14 7.64 -2.60
C LEU A 4 2.44 7.09 -2.01
N HIS A 5 3.17 7.91 -1.26
CA HIS A 5 4.44 7.49 -0.67
C HIS A 5 4.21 6.96 0.74
N PHE A 6 4.74 5.77 1.00
CA PHE A 6 4.68 5.11 2.30
C PHE A 6 6.10 4.85 2.79
N SER A 7 6.30 4.99 4.09
CA SER A 7 7.54 4.57 4.76
C SER A 7 7.26 3.31 5.57
N VAL A 8 8.05 2.28 5.33
CA VAL A 8 7.98 0.99 5.99
C VAL A 8 9.27 0.76 6.76
N ASN A 9 9.17 0.81 8.09
CA ASN A 9 10.26 0.50 8.99
C ASN A 9 9.77 -0.51 10.02
N GLU A 10 10.56 -1.56 10.24
CA GLU A 10 10.23 -2.74 11.03
C GLU A 10 8.88 -3.33 10.59
N GLN A 11 7.95 -3.54 11.52
CA GLN A 11 6.58 -3.95 11.24
C GLN A 11 5.62 -2.75 11.27
N ASN A 12 6.11 -1.58 10.87
CA ASN A 12 5.34 -0.34 10.86
C ASN A 12 5.33 0.32 9.47
N ILE A 13 4.14 0.60 8.96
CA ILE A 13 3.91 1.42 7.77
C ILE A 13 3.29 2.75 8.20
N LYS A 14 3.77 3.83 7.59
CA LYS A 14 3.26 5.19 7.77
C LYS A 14 3.12 5.88 6.41
N LYS A 15 2.21 6.85 6.35
CA LYS A 15 2.13 7.80 5.25
C LYS A 15 3.37 8.68 5.25
N SER A 16 3.94 8.93 4.09
CA SER A 16 5.02 9.88 3.88
C SER A 16 4.59 10.82 2.76
N GLY A 17 4.50 12.12 2.99
CA GLY A 17 4.01 13.08 1.98
C GLY A 17 2.49 13.29 1.95
N ASP A 18 1.98 13.75 0.81
CA ASP A 18 0.63 14.30 0.67
C ASP A 18 -0.42 13.28 0.18
N PHE A 19 -1.44 13.08 1.01
CA PHE A 19 -2.57 12.17 0.81
C PHE A 19 -3.92 12.91 0.67
N SER A 20 -3.92 14.22 0.49
CA SER A 20 -5.14 15.01 0.21
C SER A 20 -5.59 14.85 -1.25
N GLY A 21 -6.86 15.11 -1.57
CA GLY A 21 -7.32 15.17 -2.96
C GLY A 21 -7.15 13.86 -3.75
N ILE A 22 -7.30 12.71 -3.07
CA ILE A 22 -7.30 11.40 -3.71
C ILE A 22 -8.71 11.15 -4.24
N VAL A 23 -8.91 11.21 -5.55
CA VAL A 23 -10.24 11.14 -6.16
C VAL A 23 -10.78 9.71 -6.17
N LYS A 24 -11.96 9.49 -5.58
CA LYS A 24 -12.70 8.22 -5.61
C LYS A 24 -13.06 7.81 -7.04
N GLY A 25 -13.03 6.51 -7.34
CA GLY A 25 -13.37 5.93 -8.64
C GLY A 25 -12.35 6.20 -9.75
N SER A 26 -11.13 6.63 -9.40
CA SER A 26 -10.06 6.92 -10.36
C SER A 26 -9.34 5.64 -10.81
N LYS A 27 -9.54 5.25 -12.07
CA LYS A 27 -8.95 4.03 -12.65
C LYS A 27 -7.56 4.26 -13.22
N GLY A 28 -6.62 3.36 -12.92
CA GLY A 28 -5.22 3.42 -13.38
C GLY A 28 -4.44 4.64 -12.90
N TYR A 29 -4.98 5.40 -11.94
CA TYR A 29 -4.47 6.72 -11.57
C TYR A 29 -3.50 6.68 -10.39
N LEU A 30 -3.68 5.74 -9.46
CA LEU A 30 -2.94 5.66 -8.21
C LEU A 30 -1.81 4.62 -8.25
N LYS A 31 -0.63 5.05 -7.83
CA LYS A 31 0.52 4.17 -7.55
C LYS A 31 0.90 4.29 -6.10
N ALA A 32 1.31 3.19 -5.49
CA ALA A 32 1.93 3.19 -4.17
C ALA A 32 3.44 3.02 -4.33
N GLU A 33 4.20 3.87 -3.66
CA GLU A 33 5.65 3.78 -3.55
C GLU A 33 6.03 3.58 -2.09
N PHE A 34 6.97 2.67 -1.83
CA PHE A 34 7.34 2.24 -0.50
C PHE A 34 8.84 2.46 -0.27
N SER A 35 9.17 3.29 0.71
CA SER A 35 10.52 3.41 1.23
C SER A 35 10.72 2.40 2.35
N PHE A 36 11.55 1.39 2.09
CA PHE A 36 11.80 0.28 3.01
C PHE A 36 13.05 0.50 3.85
N GLY A 37 12.95 0.20 5.14
CA GLY A 37 14.09 0.01 6.03
C GLY A 37 14.93 -1.21 5.66
N SER A 38 16.18 -1.23 6.16
CA SER A 38 17.19 -2.25 5.85
C SER A 38 16.75 -3.69 6.11
N GLU A 39 15.84 -3.90 7.06
CA GLU A 39 15.28 -5.18 7.44
C GLU A 39 14.48 -5.83 6.29
N TRP A 40 13.87 -5.05 5.40
CA TRP A 40 13.11 -5.58 4.27
C TRP A 40 13.98 -5.91 3.06
N SER A 41 15.27 -5.58 3.07
CA SER A 41 16.19 -5.75 1.92
C SER A 41 16.27 -7.18 1.37
N ARG A 42 16.08 -8.19 2.22
CA ARG A 42 16.13 -9.62 1.85
C ARG A 42 14.75 -10.25 1.66
N ARG A 43 13.67 -9.46 1.77
CA ARG A 43 12.29 -9.95 1.83
C ARG A 43 11.57 -9.71 0.51
N LYS A 44 10.76 -10.68 0.09
CA LYS A 44 9.74 -10.43 -0.94
C LYS A 44 8.59 -9.68 -0.28
N ALA A 45 8.18 -8.56 -0.86
CA ALA A 45 7.12 -7.72 -0.29
C ALA A 45 5.90 -7.66 -1.21
N ALA A 46 4.72 -7.66 -0.61
CA ALA A 46 3.44 -7.42 -1.27
C ALA A 46 2.66 -6.36 -0.49
N ALA A 47 1.95 -5.49 -1.21
CA ALA A 47 1.02 -4.54 -0.63
C ALA A 47 -0.38 -5.18 -0.63
N SER A 48 -0.96 -5.34 0.56
CA SER A 48 -2.36 -5.73 0.73
C SER A 48 -3.21 -4.47 0.91
N PHE A 49 -4.13 -4.26 -0.03
CA PHE A 49 -5.12 -3.20 0.00
C PHE A 49 -6.45 -3.76 0.49
N PHE A 50 -7.06 -3.10 1.47
CA PHE A 50 -8.32 -3.52 2.05
C PHE A 50 -9.38 -2.45 1.83
N THR A 51 -10.50 -2.82 1.22
CA THR A 51 -11.67 -1.96 1.05
C THR A 51 -12.94 -2.80 1.19
N GLU A 52 -13.99 -2.25 1.81
CA GLU A 52 -15.31 -2.92 1.92
C GLU A 52 -15.28 -4.41 2.32
N GLY A 53 -14.36 -4.80 3.22
CA GLY A 53 -14.21 -6.19 3.67
C GLY A 53 -13.46 -7.13 2.70
N LYS A 54 -13.01 -6.64 1.54
CA LYS A 54 -12.17 -7.36 0.57
C LYS A 54 -10.69 -7.02 0.75
N GLU A 55 -9.83 -7.97 0.40
CA GLU A 55 -8.37 -7.81 0.35
C GLU A 55 -7.85 -8.01 -1.07
N TYR A 56 -7.01 -7.09 -1.52
CA TYR A 56 -6.34 -7.12 -2.82
C TYR A 56 -4.83 -7.07 -2.60
N ALA A 57 -4.16 -8.20 -2.81
CA ALA A 57 -2.71 -8.29 -2.67
C ALA A 57 -2.02 -8.04 -4.01
N VAL A 58 -1.06 -7.11 -4.01
CA VAL A 58 -0.27 -6.75 -5.20
C VAL A 58 1.22 -6.87 -4.87
N PRO A 59 2.03 -7.59 -5.66
CA PRO A 59 3.46 -7.67 -5.43
C PRO A 59 4.11 -6.28 -5.59
N ILE A 60 5.05 -5.96 -4.70
CA ILE A 60 5.82 -4.72 -4.77
C ILE A 60 7.09 -4.98 -5.59
N ILE A 61 7.20 -4.32 -6.74
CA ILE A 61 8.31 -4.50 -7.68
C ILE A 61 9.05 -3.17 -7.78
N ARG A 62 10.36 -3.17 -7.51
CA ARG A 62 11.19 -1.94 -7.46
C ARG A 62 10.55 -0.86 -6.58
N ASN A 63 10.11 -1.26 -5.37
CA ASN A 63 9.49 -0.40 -4.37
C ASN A 63 8.16 0.25 -4.79
N ARG A 64 7.53 -0.22 -5.86
CA ARG A 64 6.29 0.34 -6.39
C ARG A 64 5.27 -0.74 -6.69
N CYS A 65 4.00 -0.39 -6.59
CA CYS A 65 2.91 -1.17 -7.15
C CYS A 65 1.77 -0.25 -7.62
N ILE A 66 0.88 -0.80 -8.44
CA ILE A 66 -0.34 -0.13 -8.87
C ILE A 66 -1.41 -0.42 -7.81
N VAL A 67 -2.14 0.60 -7.40
CA VAL A 67 -3.32 0.41 -6.53
C VAL A 67 -4.44 -0.15 -7.41
N PRO A 68 -5.05 -1.30 -7.07
CA PRO A 68 -6.12 -1.88 -7.88
C PRO A 68 -7.31 -0.93 -8.01
N ASP A 69 -7.93 -0.86 -9.18
CA ASP A 69 -9.05 0.05 -9.45
C ASP A 69 -10.22 -0.21 -8.49
N ASP A 70 -10.53 -1.47 -8.18
CA ASP A 70 -11.58 -1.86 -7.23
C ASP A 70 -11.36 -1.28 -5.82
N VAL A 71 -10.12 -0.97 -5.44
CA VAL A 71 -9.78 -0.35 -4.15
C VAL A 71 -10.18 1.13 -4.13
N THR A 72 -10.19 1.77 -5.30
CA THR A 72 -10.46 3.20 -5.45
C THR A 72 -11.94 3.55 -5.47
N ASP A 73 -12.83 2.55 -5.62
CA ASP A 73 -14.28 2.75 -5.73
C ASP A 73 -14.96 3.10 -4.39
N ALA A 74 -14.28 2.92 -3.26
CA ALA A 74 -14.83 3.20 -1.92
C ALA A 74 -14.37 4.55 -1.36
N ASP A 75 -14.95 5.01 -0.24
CA ASP A 75 -14.56 6.28 0.39
C ASP A 75 -13.18 6.22 1.06
N TYR A 76 -12.71 5.01 1.36
CA TYR A 76 -11.40 4.78 1.95
C TYR A 76 -10.91 3.37 1.64
N PHE A 77 -9.60 3.20 1.72
CA PHE A 77 -8.98 1.89 1.76
C PHE A 77 -7.89 1.85 2.83
N ARG A 78 -7.48 0.66 3.22
CA ARG A 78 -6.34 0.46 4.12
C ARG A 78 -5.20 -0.22 3.38
N VAL A 79 -3.97 0.15 3.67
CA VAL A 79 -2.77 -0.45 3.10
C VAL A 79 -1.98 -1.15 4.20
N GLN A 80 -1.53 -2.36 3.93
CA GLN A 80 -0.58 -3.13 4.74
C GLN A 80 0.52 -3.66 3.84
N VAL A 81 1.74 -3.79 4.35
CA VAL A 81 2.79 -4.51 3.64
C VAL A 81 3.03 -5.86 4.32
N VAL A 82 3.08 -6.90 3.49
CA VAL A 82 3.33 -8.28 3.87
C VAL A 82 4.69 -8.67 3.32
N GLY A 83 5.58 -9.11 4.19
CA GLY A 83 6.92 -9.59 3.85
C GLY A 83 6.98 -11.10 3.97
N LEU A 84 7.65 -11.75 3.02
CA LEU A 84 7.95 -13.17 3.05
C LEU A 84 9.48 -13.36 3.02
N GLU A 85 9.99 -14.05 4.04
CA GLU A 85 11.40 -14.43 4.13
C GLU A 85 11.50 -15.88 4.64
N LYS A 86 12.12 -16.78 3.84
CA LYS A 86 12.33 -18.18 4.22
C LYS A 86 11.09 -18.90 4.77
N GLY A 87 9.90 -18.60 4.23
CA GLY A 87 8.62 -19.17 4.66
C GLY A 87 7.98 -18.49 5.88
N GLN A 88 8.66 -17.52 6.51
CA GLN A 88 8.09 -16.70 7.56
C GLN A 88 7.40 -15.46 6.98
N ILE A 89 6.20 -15.19 7.46
CA ILE A 89 5.40 -14.03 7.06
C ILE A 89 5.50 -12.97 8.15
N ILE A 90 5.91 -11.76 7.77
CA ILE A 90 5.81 -10.58 8.61
C ILE A 90 4.77 -9.62 8.02
N LYS A 91 4.06 -8.90 8.87
CA LYS A 91 3.04 -7.93 8.44
C LYS A 91 3.25 -6.63 9.17
N THR A 92 3.04 -5.52 8.48
CA THR A 92 3.01 -4.20 9.13
C THR A 92 1.65 -3.96 9.83
N ASN A 93 1.50 -2.85 10.54
CA ASN A 93 0.17 -2.28 10.82
C ASN A 93 -0.57 -1.92 9.51
N LYS A 94 -1.84 -1.53 9.64
CA LYS A 94 -2.65 -1.00 8.53
C LYS A 94 -2.70 0.53 8.59
N VAL A 95 -2.61 1.19 7.44
CA VAL A 95 -2.76 2.64 7.31
C VAL A 95 -4.00 2.95 6.48
N LEU A 96 -4.87 3.81 7.00
CA LEU A 96 -6.08 4.27 6.31
C LEU A 96 -5.75 5.38 5.32
N VAL A 97 -6.11 5.22 4.05
CA VAL A 97 -6.13 6.25 3.02
C VAL A 97 -7.59 6.64 2.76
N ARG A 98 -7.91 7.92 2.90
CA ARG A 98 -9.24 8.45 2.58
C ARG A 98 -9.23 8.97 1.16
N GLN A 99 -10.36 8.80 0.49
CA GLN A 99 -10.61 9.30 -0.85
C GLN A 99 -11.69 10.38 -0.76
N GLU A 100 -11.62 11.35 -1.64
CA GLU A 100 -12.54 12.48 -1.77
C GLU A 100 -13.32 12.26 -3.08
N GLY A 101 -14.63 12.45 -3.06
CA GLY A 101 -15.49 12.27 -4.23
C GLY A 101 -16.95 12.12 -3.85
#